data_AF-A0A2C9YIX4-F1
#
_entry.id   AF-A0A2C9YIX4-F1
#
_cell.length_a   1.000
_cell.length_b   1.000
_cell.length_c   1.000
_cell.angle_alpha   90.00
_cell.angle_beta   90.00
_cell.angle_gamma   90.00
#
_symmetry.space_group_name_H-M   'P 1'
#
loop_
_entity.id
_entity.type
_entity.pdbx_description
1 polymer ?
#
loop_
_entity_poly.entity_id
_entity_poly.type
_entity_poly.pdbx_seq_one_letter_code
_entity_poly.pdbx_strand_id
1 'polypeptide(L)'
;MVKTKLKKLMLSSLCAGALILSAACGNGETNVGEEKDKQGHTPREMMLDFVKADLQHDNKTIRKLIVDGDKNKILDPNQGPQNNLSYKDYTVKEYVVDKDTIMYNFISKKPPKNIDKAVKWVRVVRTEDGFKVRSYSGPQRNEIDEVANTKPTNELSSKD
;
A
#
# COMPACT_ATOMS: atom_id res chain seq x y z
N MET A 1 10.49 32.45 62.45
CA MET A 1 9.04 32.75 62.35
C MET A 1 8.87 33.66 61.14
N VAL A 2 8.15 33.19 60.11
CA VAL A 2 7.37 33.90 59.07
C VAL A 2 7.16 32.88 57.95
N LYS A 3 5.88 32.61 57.72
CA LYS A 3 5.33 31.69 56.72
C LYS A 3 5.27 32.39 55.37
N THR A 4 5.53 31.67 54.28
CA THR A 4 4.62 31.73 53.11
C THR A 4 4.85 30.54 52.17
N LYS A 5 3.83 29.69 52.06
CA LYS A 5 3.67 28.72 50.97
C LYS A 5 3.13 29.48 49.76
N LEU A 6 3.83 29.45 48.62
CA LEU A 6 3.24 29.89 47.35
C LEU A 6 2.73 28.67 46.58
N LYS A 7 1.40 28.58 46.44
CA LYS A 7 0.72 27.67 45.51
C LYS A 7 0.46 28.41 44.19
N LYS A 8 0.56 27.66 43.08
CA LYS A 8 -0.05 27.86 41.75
C LYS A 8 0.20 29.20 41.03
N LEU A 9 0.86 29.11 39.86
CA LEU A 9 0.33 29.73 38.65
C LEU A 9 0.43 28.72 37.49
N MET A 10 -0.71 28.50 36.83
CA MET A 10 -0.84 27.78 35.57
C MET A 10 -0.50 28.72 34.41
N LEU A 11 -0.11 28.10 33.30
CA LEU A 11 -0.34 28.52 31.91
C LEU A 11 0.44 29.71 31.34
N SER A 12 1.37 29.40 30.43
CA SER A 12 1.55 30.08 29.14
C SER A 12 2.38 29.16 28.23
N SER A 13 1.73 28.42 27.33
CA SER A 13 1.73 28.74 25.89
C SER A 13 3.13 28.95 25.31
N LEU A 14 3.65 27.90 24.67
CA LEU A 14 4.57 28.07 23.54
C LEU A 14 4.31 26.95 22.54
N CYS A 15 3.26 27.13 21.74
CA CYS A 15 3.17 26.52 20.43
C CYS A 15 4.31 27.08 19.58
N ALA A 16 5.43 26.35 19.50
CA ALA A 16 6.41 26.57 18.45
C ALA A 16 5.86 25.95 17.17
N GLY A 17 5.07 26.75 16.46
CA GLY A 17 4.57 26.43 15.13
C GLY A 17 5.67 26.49 14.08
N ALA A 18 5.37 25.79 12.98
CA ALA A 18 5.91 25.99 11.64
C ALA A 18 7.42 25.75 11.47
N LEU A 19 7.79 24.48 11.23
CA LEU A 19 8.82 24.24 10.22
C LEU A 19 8.20 24.48 8.85
N ILE A 20 8.80 25.45 8.19
CA ILE A 20 8.36 26.17 7.02
C ILE A 20 8.36 25.24 5.80
N LEU A 21 7.19 25.12 5.18
CA LEU A 21 7.05 24.73 3.78
C LEU A 21 7.75 25.79 2.93
N SER A 22 8.98 25.51 2.49
CA SER A 22 9.55 26.18 1.33
C SER A 22 9.02 25.49 0.08
N ALA A 23 7.93 26.03 -0.46
CA ALA A 23 7.49 25.76 -1.82
C ALA A 23 8.37 26.54 -2.80
N ALA A 24 8.88 25.89 -3.84
CA ALA A 24 9.07 26.51 -5.16
C ALA A 24 9.38 25.46 -6.25
N CYS A 25 8.45 25.37 -7.22
CA CYS A 25 8.69 25.19 -8.64
C CYS A 25 9.44 23.95 -9.14
N GLY A 26 8.68 22.86 -9.26
CA GLY A 26 8.78 21.94 -10.38
C GLY A 26 7.41 21.28 -10.56
N ASN A 27 6.81 21.40 -11.74
CA ASN A 27 5.69 20.54 -12.15
C ASN A 27 6.18 19.08 -12.23
N GLY A 28 6.39 18.46 -11.07
CA GLY A 28 6.53 17.03 -10.92
C GLY A 28 5.39 16.61 -10.02
N GLU A 29 4.21 16.37 -10.60
CA GLU A 29 3.14 15.68 -9.91
C GLU A 29 3.77 14.45 -9.26
N THR A 30 3.86 14.43 -7.93
CA THR A 30 4.36 13.26 -7.23
C THR A 30 3.37 12.15 -7.55
N ASN A 31 3.80 11.18 -8.36
CA ASN A 31 2.97 10.04 -8.73
C ASN A 31 2.40 9.46 -7.44
N VAL A 32 1.08 9.28 -7.36
CA VAL A 32 0.41 8.76 -6.15
C VAL A 32 1.05 7.44 -5.70
N GLY A 33 1.65 6.68 -6.63
CA GLY A 33 2.41 5.46 -6.35
C GLY A 33 3.68 5.60 -5.50
N GLU A 34 4.23 6.81 -5.35
CA GLU A 34 5.43 7.11 -4.53
C GLU A 34 5.11 7.86 -3.24
N GLU A 35 3.85 8.23 -3.02
CA GLU A 35 3.42 8.82 -1.76
C GLU A 35 3.49 7.80 -0.63
N LYS A 36 3.98 8.21 0.54
CA LYS A 36 3.98 7.39 1.75
C LYS A 36 2.79 7.76 2.63
N ASP A 37 2.11 6.74 3.17
CA ASP A 37 1.11 6.93 4.21
C ASP A 37 1.73 7.32 5.57
N LYS A 38 0.87 7.51 6.58
CA LYS A 38 1.28 7.88 7.95
C LYS A 38 2.21 6.85 8.60
N GLN A 39 2.24 5.63 8.07
CA GLN A 39 3.06 4.51 8.53
C GLN A 39 4.35 4.38 7.72
N GLY A 40 4.53 5.22 6.69
CA GLY A 40 5.72 5.23 5.84
C GLY A 40 5.67 4.26 4.66
N HIS A 41 4.51 3.64 4.39
CA HIS A 41 4.34 2.69 3.29
C HIS A 41 3.80 3.37 2.04
N THR A 42 4.32 2.96 0.89
CA THR A 42 3.79 3.32 -0.42
C THR A 42 2.68 2.37 -0.85
N PRO A 43 1.76 2.78 -1.74
CA PRO A 43 0.76 1.90 -2.32
C PRO A 43 1.37 0.66 -3.00
N ARG A 44 2.54 0.85 -3.64
CA ARG A 44 3.27 -0.22 -4.32
C ARG A 44 3.80 -1.26 -3.34
N GLU A 45 4.35 -0.83 -2.20
CA GLU A 45 4.78 -1.75 -1.14
C GLU A 45 3.60 -2.58 -0.62
N MET A 46 2.44 -1.95 -0.39
CA MET A 46 1.23 -2.67 0.03
C MET A 46 0.79 -3.73 -0.99
N MET A 47 0.90 -3.42 -2.29
CA MET A 47 0.63 -4.38 -3.36
C MET A 47 1.64 -5.52 -3.37
N LEU A 48 2.94 -5.24 -3.27
CA LEU A 48 4.00 -6.26 -3.28
C LEU A 48 3.89 -7.19 -2.06
N ASP A 49 3.61 -6.64 -0.88
CA ASP A 49 3.39 -7.41 0.34
C ASP A 49 2.18 -8.33 0.21
N PHE A 50 1.09 -7.84 -0.41
CA PHE A 50 -0.09 -8.66 -0.67
C PHE A 50 0.19 -9.80 -1.64
N VAL A 51 0.87 -9.52 -2.75
CA VAL A 51 1.24 -10.52 -3.76
C VAL A 51 2.16 -11.59 -3.15
N LYS A 52 3.10 -11.19 -2.30
CA LYS A 52 3.97 -12.11 -1.56
C LYS A 52 3.18 -12.96 -0.56
N ALA A 53 2.33 -12.34 0.24
CA ALA A 53 1.52 -13.06 1.23
C ALA A 53 0.58 -14.07 0.56
N ASP A 54 0.01 -13.72 -0.60
CA ASP A 54 -0.80 -14.63 -1.42
C ASP A 54 -0.01 -15.84 -1.94
N LEU A 55 1.19 -15.61 -2.50
CA LEU A 55 2.08 -16.69 -2.94
C LEU A 55 2.46 -17.62 -1.79
N GLN A 56 2.64 -17.07 -0.60
CA GLN A 56 3.01 -17.81 0.61
C GLN A 56 1.79 -18.44 1.32
N HIS A 57 0.58 -18.20 0.85
CA HIS A 57 -0.66 -18.56 1.54
C HIS A 57 -0.71 -18.06 3.00
N ASP A 58 -0.16 -16.86 3.25
CA ASP A 58 -0.16 -16.19 4.55
C ASP A 58 -1.45 -15.40 4.76
N ASN A 59 -2.51 -16.12 5.11
CA ASN A 59 -3.85 -15.55 5.36
C ASN A 59 -3.83 -14.49 6.46
N LYS A 60 -3.03 -14.69 7.51
CA LYS A 60 -2.88 -13.75 8.63
C LYS A 60 -2.37 -12.40 8.13
N THR A 61 -1.38 -12.39 7.25
CA THR A 61 -0.85 -11.15 6.66
C THR A 61 -1.85 -10.55 5.67
N ILE A 62 -2.43 -11.34 4.76
CA ILE A 62 -3.42 -10.86 3.79
C ILE A 62 -4.57 -10.13 4.48
N ARG A 63 -5.11 -10.67 5.58
CA ARG A 63 -6.20 -10.06 6.35
C ARG A 63 -5.89 -8.65 6.86
N LYS A 64 -4.62 -8.35 7.15
CA LYS A 64 -4.17 -7.02 7.61
C LYS A 64 -3.99 -6.03 6.46
N LEU A 65 -3.71 -6.54 5.27
CA LEU A 65 -3.44 -5.74 4.07
C LEU A 65 -4.74 -5.34 3.35
N ILE A 66 -5.82 -6.12 3.46
CA ILE A 66 -7.08 -5.86 2.74
C ILE A 66 -8.11 -5.08 3.57
N VAL A 67 -8.86 -4.20 2.93
CA VAL A 67 -9.98 -3.46 3.55
C VAL A 67 -11.24 -4.32 3.58
N ASP A 68 -11.74 -4.70 2.41
CA ASP A 68 -13.06 -5.28 2.24
C ASP A 68 -13.04 -6.78 1.94
N GLY A 69 -14.25 -7.32 1.89
CA GLY A 69 -14.56 -8.68 1.51
C GLY A 69 -14.87 -9.55 2.72
N ASP A 70 -15.32 -10.77 2.43
CA ASP A 70 -15.58 -11.81 3.42
C ASP A 70 -14.28 -12.35 4.06
N LYS A 71 -13.24 -11.53 4.22
CA LYS A 71 -11.92 -11.91 4.77
C LYS A 71 -12.03 -12.66 6.08
N ASN A 72 -13.03 -12.31 6.89
CA ASN A 72 -13.33 -12.96 8.15
C ASN A 72 -13.86 -14.40 8.01
N LYS A 73 -14.51 -14.71 6.89
CA LYS A 73 -15.07 -16.03 6.57
C LYS A 73 -14.10 -16.90 5.76
N ILE A 74 -13.32 -16.30 4.86
CA ILE A 74 -12.49 -17.03 3.89
C ILE A 74 -11.02 -17.17 4.27
N LEU A 75 -10.48 -16.29 5.13
CA LEU A 75 -9.06 -16.29 5.50
C LEU A 75 -8.90 -16.67 6.97
N ASP A 76 -8.11 -17.69 7.26
CA ASP A 76 -7.78 -18.07 8.64
C ASP A 76 -6.89 -16.99 9.31
N PRO A 77 -7.31 -16.37 10.43
CA PRO A 77 -6.51 -15.36 11.13
C PRO A 77 -5.19 -15.88 11.73
N ASN A 78 -5.04 -17.19 11.88
CA ASN A 78 -3.88 -17.82 12.52
C ASN A 78 -2.91 -18.47 11.51
N GLN A 79 -3.33 -18.64 10.26
CA GLN A 79 -2.49 -19.22 9.21
C GLN A 79 -1.46 -18.19 8.73
N GLY A 80 -0.21 -18.37 9.17
CA GLY A 80 0.96 -17.65 8.66
C GLY A 80 1.46 -18.19 7.31
N PRO A 81 2.68 -17.81 6.87
CA PRO A 81 3.29 -18.33 5.65
C PRO A 81 3.38 -19.86 5.64
N GLN A 82 2.93 -20.47 4.54
CA GLN A 82 2.97 -21.92 4.32
C GLN A 82 4.18 -22.34 3.47
N ASN A 83 4.89 -21.38 2.88
CA ASN A 83 6.11 -21.61 2.10
C ASN A 83 7.00 -20.36 2.09
N ASN A 84 8.23 -20.52 1.60
CA ASN A 84 9.22 -19.44 1.47
C ASN A 84 9.40 -19.00 0.01
N LEU A 85 8.40 -19.20 -0.85
CA LEU A 85 8.49 -18.80 -2.25
C LEU A 85 8.50 -17.27 -2.36
N SER A 86 9.14 -16.82 -3.43
CA SER A 86 9.20 -15.42 -3.83
C SER A 86 9.11 -15.31 -5.34
N TYR A 87 8.46 -14.27 -5.84
CA TYR A 87 8.55 -13.94 -7.26
C TYR A 87 9.95 -13.44 -7.60
N LYS A 88 10.45 -13.83 -8.78
CA LYS A 88 11.65 -13.30 -9.41
C LYS A 88 11.26 -12.76 -10.78
N ASP A 89 12.06 -11.83 -11.31
CA ASP A 89 11.89 -11.30 -12.66
C ASP A 89 10.46 -10.83 -12.95
N TYR A 90 9.87 -10.08 -12.01
CA TYR A 90 8.55 -9.49 -12.16
C TYR A 90 8.62 -8.08 -12.76
N THR A 91 7.52 -7.68 -13.40
CA THR A 91 7.22 -6.33 -13.87
C THR A 91 5.93 -5.88 -13.21
N VAL A 92 5.91 -4.63 -12.74
CA VAL A 92 4.74 -3.97 -12.17
C VAL A 92 4.36 -2.83 -13.11
N LYS A 93 3.14 -2.88 -13.64
CA LYS A 93 2.54 -1.73 -14.32
C LYS A 93 1.55 -1.05 -13.37
N GLU A 94 1.71 0.25 -13.18
CA GLU A 94 0.92 1.09 -12.29
C GLU A 94 -0.05 1.95 -13.09
N TYR A 95 -1.30 2.03 -12.63
CA TYR A 95 -2.36 2.83 -13.23
C TYR A 95 -3.03 3.65 -12.12
N VAL A 96 -2.76 4.95 -12.08
CA VAL A 96 -3.46 5.86 -11.16
C VAL A 96 -4.89 6.04 -11.68
N VAL A 97 -5.87 5.57 -10.90
CA VAL A 97 -7.30 5.66 -11.26
C VAL A 97 -7.85 7.01 -10.81
N ASP A 98 -7.54 7.38 -9.57
CA ASP A 98 -7.89 8.66 -8.96
C ASP A 98 -6.92 8.96 -7.79
N LYS A 99 -7.16 10.04 -7.04
CA LYS A 99 -6.31 10.47 -5.92
C LYS A 99 -6.19 9.47 -4.76
N ASP A 100 -7.15 8.56 -4.64
CA ASP A 100 -7.27 7.60 -3.55
C ASP A 100 -7.09 6.15 -4.04
N THR A 101 -6.99 5.93 -5.35
CA THR A 101 -7.05 4.59 -5.95
C THR A 101 -5.96 4.38 -6.99
N ILE A 102 -5.20 3.29 -6.83
CA ILE A 102 -4.22 2.83 -7.80
C ILE A 102 -4.50 1.37 -8.15
N MET A 103 -4.42 1.06 -9.44
CA MET A 103 -4.51 -0.30 -9.94
C MET A 103 -3.14 -0.76 -10.42
N TYR A 104 -2.77 -1.98 -10.06
CA TYR A 104 -1.51 -2.62 -10.41
C TYR A 104 -1.75 -3.86 -11.26
N ASN A 105 -0.97 -4.00 -12.31
CA ASN A 105 -0.83 -5.25 -13.05
C ASN A 105 0.54 -5.85 -12.73
N PHE A 106 0.55 -6.84 -11.83
CA PHE A 106 1.74 -7.59 -11.45
C PHE A 106 1.94 -8.77 -12.39
N ILE A 107 3.04 -8.74 -13.13
CA ILE A 107 3.38 -9.74 -14.14
C ILE A 107 4.66 -10.43 -13.71
N SER A 108 4.64 -11.74 -13.56
CA SER A 108 5.81 -12.51 -13.13
C SER A 108 5.82 -13.89 -13.78
N LYS A 109 6.87 -14.68 -13.52
CA LYS A 109 6.83 -16.13 -13.73
C LYS A 109 6.41 -16.82 -12.44
N LYS A 110 5.54 -17.82 -12.53
CA LYS A 110 4.97 -18.53 -11.38
C LYS A 110 6.02 -19.43 -10.70
N PRO A 111 6.41 -19.16 -9.44
CA PRO A 111 7.28 -20.05 -8.69
C PRO A 111 6.61 -21.40 -8.38
N PRO A 112 7.36 -22.47 -8.08
CA PRO A 112 8.83 -22.54 -8.08
C PRO A 112 9.43 -22.77 -9.47
N LYS A 113 8.63 -23.26 -10.44
CA LYS A 113 9.14 -23.64 -11.76
C LYS A 113 9.56 -22.43 -12.60
N ASN A 114 8.93 -21.28 -12.40
CA ASN A 114 9.19 -20.02 -13.13
C ASN A 114 9.13 -20.20 -14.66
N ILE A 115 8.17 -20.99 -15.12
CA ILE A 115 7.92 -21.24 -16.56
C ILE A 115 6.71 -20.41 -16.99
N ASP A 116 5.57 -20.65 -16.35
CA ASP A 116 4.31 -20.03 -16.73
C ASP A 116 4.25 -18.58 -16.28
N LYS A 117 3.71 -17.73 -17.15
CA LYS A 117 3.42 -16.33 -16.82
C LYS A 117 2.25 -16.29 -15.83
N ALA A 118 2.47 -15.61 -14.70
CA ALA A 118 1.42 -15.23 -13.76
C ALA A 118 1.11 -13.74 -13.94
N VAL A 119 -0.17 -13.42 -14.08
CA VAL A 119 -0.68 -12.06 -14.15
C VAL A 119 -1.65 -11.89 -13.00
N LYS A 120 -1.45 -10.86 -12.17
CA LYS A 120 -2.33 -10.56 -11.04
C LYS A 120 -2.66 -9.07 -11.03
N TRP A 121 -3.95 -8.77 -11.05
CA TRP A 121 -4.45 -7.41 -10.87
C TRP A 121 -4.73 -7.15 -9.40
N VAL A 122 -4.19 -6.04 -8.89
CA VAL A 122 -4.35 -5.64 -7.49
C VAL A 122 -4.78 -4.18 -7.45
N ARG A 123 -5.85 -3.90 -6.72
CA ARG A 123 -6.31 -2.53 -6.49
C ARG A 123 -5.92 -2.12 -5.08
N VAL A 124 -5.19 -1.02 -4.96
CA VAL A 124 -4.82 -0.40 -3.68
C VAL A 124 -5.62 0.89 -3.53
N VAL A 125 -6.16 1.09 -2.33
CA VAL A 125 -6.95 2.27 -1.96
C VAL A 125 -6.35 2.94 -0.73
N ARG A 126 -6.45 4.26 -0.69
CA ARG A 126 -6.16 5.05 0.50
C ARG A 126 -7.30 4.90 1.50
N THR A 127 -6.95 4.64 2.76
CA THR A 127 -7.88 4.60 3.89
C THR A 127 -7.39 5.52 5.00
N GLU A 128 -8.20 5.70 6.04
CA GLU A 128 -7.79 6.45 7.24
C GLU A 128 -6.55 5.84 7.92
N ASP A 129 -6.41 4.51 7.80
CA ASP A 129 -5.33 3.69 8.36
C ASP A 129 -4.10 3.57 7.45
N GLY A 130 -4.09 4.26 6.30
CA GLY A 130 -3.03 4.18 5.30
C GLY A 130 -3.47 3.43 4.03
N PHE A 131 -2.52 3.04 3.20
CA PHE A 131 -2.84 2.33 1.96
C PHE A 131 -3.21 0.86 2.25
N LYS A 132 -4.20 0.34 1.53
CA LYS A 132 -4.69 -1.04 1.71
C LYS A 132 -5.12 -1.64 0.38
N VAL A 133 -5.01 -2.95 0.24
CA VAL A 133 -5.57 -3.66 -0.92
C VAL A 133 -7.09 -3.72 -0.80
N ARG A 134 -7.81 -3.42 -1.89
CA ARG A 134 -9.27 -3.28 -1.86
C ARG A 134 -9.97 -4.58 -1.45
N SER A 135 -9.54 -5.71 -1.98
CA SER A 135 -10.14 -7.03 -1.76
C SER A 135 -9.15 -8.16 -2.04
N TYR A 136 -9.39 -9.33 -1.45
CA TYR A 136 -8.62 -10.54 -1.77
C TYR A 136 -8.89 -11.07 -3.19
N SER A 137 -10.14 -10.99 -3.65
CA SER A 137 -10.57 -11.48 -4.97
C SER A 137 -10.01 -10.67 -6.15
N GLY A 138 -9.41 -9.52 -5.88
CA GLY A 138 -8.98 -8.58 -6.91
C GLY A 138 -10.13 -7.72 -7.47
N PRO A 139 -9.81 -6.81 -8.40
CA PRO A 139 -10.78 -5.95 -9.08
C PRO A 139 -11.67 -6.74 -10.04
N GLN A 140 -12.86 -6.19 -10.31
CA GLN A 140 -13.78 -6.75 -11.30
C GLN A 140 -13.26 -6.57 -12.73
N ARG A 141 -13.77 -7.38 -13.66
CA ARG A 141 -13.27 -7.38 -15.04
C ARG A 141 -13.45 -6.04 -15.75
N ASN A 142 -14.61 -5.41 -15.58
CA ASN A 142 -14.90 -4.08 -16.14
C ASN A 142 -13.90 -3.02 -15.63
N GLU A 143 -13.55 -3.05 -14.34
CA GLU A 143 -12.57 -2.12 -13.76
C GLU A 143 -11.18 -2.33 -14.38
N ILE A 144 -10.79 -3.58 -14.62
CA ILE A 144 -9.54 -3.90 -15.32
C ILE A 144 -9.58 -3.35 -16.76
N ASP A 145 -10.68 -3.57 -17.49
CA ASP A 145 -10.80 -3.16 -18.89
C ASP A 145 -10.75 -1.63 -19.07
N GLU A 146 -11.19 -0.85 -18.07
CA GLU A 146 -11.09 0.61 -18.05
C GLU A 146 -9.63 1.11 -18.07
N VAL A 147 -8.71 0.40 -17.39
CA VAL A 147 -7.30 0.83 -17.32
C VAL A 147 -6.38 0.04 -18.25
N ALA A 148 -6.70 -1.21 -18.58
CA ALA A 148 -5.81 -2.11 -19.33
C ALA A 148 -5.55 -1.62 -20.76
N ASN A 149 -6.45 -0.82 -21.33
CA ASN A 149 -6.31 -0.21 -22.66
C ASN A 149 -5.62 1.16 -22.62
N THR A 150 -5.19 1.62 -21.44
CA THR A 150 -4.48 2.88 -21.26
C THR A 150 -2.97 2.65 -21.09
N LYS A 151 -2.17 3.70 -21.30
CA LYS A 151 -0.74 3.65 -21.00
C LYS A 151 -0.55 3.64 -19.47
N PRO A 152 0.29 2.75 -18.91
CA PRO A 152 0.57 2.78 -17.49
C PRO A 152 1.22 4.11 -17.08
N THR A 153 0.85 4.59 -15.89
CA THR A 153 1.43 5.79 -15.29
C THR A 153 2.90 5.56 -14.94
N ASN A 154 3.23 4.36 -14.47
CA ASN A 154 4.60 3.95 -14.16
C ASN A 154 4.79 2.46 -14.48
N GLU A 155 6.01 2.07 -14.81
CA GLU A 155 6.38 0.67 -15.04
C GLU A 155 7.71 0.40 -14.35
N LEU A 156 7.76 -0.64 -13.52
CA LEU A 156 8.94 -1.03 -12.76
C LEU A 156 9.26 -2.50 -13.04
N SER A 157 10.49 -2.79 -13.42
CA SER A 157 11.01 -4.14 -13.45
C SER A 157 11.80 -4.43 -12.18
N SER A 158 11.67 -5.64 -11.63
CA SER A 158 12.53 -6.12 -10.54
C SER A 158 14.02 -6.27 -10.92
N LYS A 159 14.39 -6.01 -12.18
CA LYS A 159 15.76 -6.04 -12.69
C LYS A 159 16.40 -4.66 -12.83
N ASP A 160 15.60 -3.61 -12.70
CA ASP A 160 16.07 -2.22 -12.74
C ASP A 160 16.70 -1.84 -11.39
#